data_AF-A0AAJ1MML1-F1
#
_entry.id   AF-A0AAJ1MML1-F1
#
_cell.length_a   1.000
_cell.length_b   1.000
_cell.length_c   1.000
_cell.angle_alpha   90.00
_cell.angle_beta   90.00
_cell.angle_gamma   90.00
#
_symmetry.space_group_name_H-M   'P 1'
#
loop_
_entity.id
_entity.type
_entity.pdbx_description
1 polymer ?
#
loop_
_entity_poly.entity_id
_entity_poly.type
_entity_poly.pdbx_seq_one_letter_code
_entity_poly.pdbx_strand_id
1 'polypeptide(L)'
;MKQKTKRSIAIFAVVTAIAIGTALLSGCFFVSLDNYTANAVNVKYDKTDAYYQGDGTDTLVGTSVSLYAYNSSTGKYFETAYMTATVGSNGSFTFYNPEPNRYKLTGTYNSSFNSDWTFVPRYIDITNSGASSKDLYAYPADEDCQYTIIASWENVDRDVDLNCTYGPETADETVPWATDYTDTTYTPEDDRYHIYFANQGDPSGVYLDNDVDTDDDSDVPRVETMSIYSNNWFNDEDYIRFYLDLYNDPDTAADDNYTLTGEDGEDPSSYAQVDLMHGDTHYGTWYVPWNTAERTLEIFYMVFDETLYNGDGGVYIYSAGYADSIKSITLE
;
A
#
# COMPACT_ATOMS: atom_id res chain seq x y z
N MET A 1 39.13 63.51 42.07
CA MET A 1 39.88 64.78 41.91
C MET A 1 40.72 64.69 40.65
N LYS A 2 40.89 65.79 39.88
CA LYS A 2 41.75 65.94 38.68
C LYS A 2 41.36 65.17 37.40
N GLN A 3 40.71 65.93 36.52
CA GLN A 3 40.55 65.72 35.08
C GLN A 3 41.79 66.23 34.30
N LYS A 4 42.25 65.48 33.28
CA LYS A 4 43.01 65.92 32.05
C LYS A 4 42.85 64.78 31.02
N THR A 5 42.04 64.79 29.95
CA THR A 5 41.81 65.72 28.82
C THR A 5 42.98 65.84 27.82
N LYS A 6 42.62 65.78 26.52
CA LYS A 6 43.40 66.09 25.28
C LYS A 6 44.29 64.94 24.77
N ARG A 7 44.51 64.71 23.46
CA ARG A 7 44.02 65.20 22.13
C ARG A 7 44.60 64.21 21.08
N SER A 8 44.20 64.05 19.82
CA SER A 8 42.98 64.26 18.98
C SER A 8 43.30 63.63 17.59
N ILE A 9 42.35 63.41 16.68
CA ILE A 9 42.10 64.17 15.41
C ILE A 9 41.30 63.15 14.54
N ALA A 10 40.00 63.32 14.32
CA ALA A 10 39.32 64.05 13.23
C ALA A 10 38.98 63.19 11.99
N ILE A 11 37.66 63.13 11.72
CA ILE A 11 37.00 63.36 10.42
C ILE A 11 37.28 62.36 9.28
N PHE A 12 36.26 61.58 8.92
CA PHE A 12 35.45 61.92 7.74
C PHE A 12 33.99 61.47 7.92
N ALA A 13 33.06 62.36 7.57
CA ALA A 13 31.65 62.06 7.55
C ALA A 13 31.24 61.65 6.12
N VAL A 14 30.43 60.59 6.01
CA VAL A 14 29.44 60.48 4.95
C VAL A 14 28.11 60.20 5.63
N VAL A 15 27.27 61.23 5.70
CA VAL A 15 25.87 61.08 6.06
C VAL A 15 25.15 60.59 4.81
N THR A 16 24.86 59.29 4.74
CA THR A 16 23.80 58.79 3.85
C THR A 16 22.63 58.36 4.72
N ALA A 17 21.73 59.30 4.96
CA ALA A 17 20.40 58.99 5.49
C ALA A 17 19.60 58.27 4.40
N ILE A 18 19.75 56.95 4.28
CA ILE A 18 18.78 56.13 3.57
C ILE A 18 17.55 56.02 4.48
N ALA A 19 16.41 56.47 3.97
CA ALA A 19 15.16 56.40 4.70
C ALA A 19 14.83 54.94 5.06
N ILE A 20 14.65 54.65 6.34
CA ILE A 20 13.94 53.45 6.78
C ILE A 20 12.45 53.72 6.54
N GLY A 21 12.06 53.53 5.28
CA GLY A 21 10.72 53.76 4.75
C GLY A 21 10.61 53.05 3.41
N THR A 22 9.49 52.36 3.19
CA THR A 22 9.18 51.58 1.96
C THR A 22 10.13 50.42 1.62
N ALA A 23 10.20 49.43 2.53
CA ALA A 23 10.42 48.02 2.16
C ALA A 23 9.63 47.03 3.04
N LEU A 24 8.66 47.51 3.84
CA LEU A 24 7.61 46.67 4.46
C LEU A 24 6.44 46.46 3.48
N LEU A 25 6.78 46.16 2.22
CA LEU A 25 5.88 45.42 1.35
C LEU A 25 6.10 43.96 1.76
N SER A 26 5.25 43.39 2.61
CA SER A 26 3.95 42.86 2.19
C SER A 26 4.05 41.89 1.01
N GLY A 27 5.21 41.26 0.82
CA GLY A 27 5.32 39.94 0.21
C GLY A 27 4.63 38.93 1.12
N CYS A 28 3.30 38.89 1.07
CA CYS A 28 2.59 37.67 1.34
C CYS A 28 3.13 36.65 0.34
N PHE A 29 4.00 35.76 0.81
CA PHE A 29 4.28 34.53 0.09
C PHE A 29 2.95 33.77 0.05
N PHE A 30 2.25 33.90 -1.07
CA PHE A 30 1.15 33.00 -1.41
C PHE A 30 1.79 31.65 -1.67
N VAL A 31 1.88 30.83 -0.62
CA VAL A 31 2.06 29.40 -0.78
C VAL A 31 0.77 28.91 -1.42
N SER A 32 0.83 28.62 -2.72
CA SER A 32 -0.20 27.81 -3.35
C SER A 32 -0.01 26.41 -2.78
N LEU A 33 -1.03 25.90 -2.10
CA LEU A 33 -1.08 24.49 -1.75
C LEU A 33 -1.68 23.76 -2.95
N ASP A 34 -1.14 22.60 -3.29
CA ASP A 34 -1.69 21.78 -4.36
C ASP A 34 -2.90 20.99 -3.84
N ASN A 35 -3.83 20.68 -4.72
CA ASN A 35 -4.94 19.79 -4.39
C ASN A 35 -4.43 18.34 -4.36
N TYR A 36 -4.83 17.56 -3.35
CA TYR A 36 -4.65 16.11 -3.39
C TYR A 36 -5.83 15.51 -4.15
N THR A 37 -5.59 14.82 -5.25
CA THR A 37 -6.60 14.08 -6.02
C THR A 37 -6.13 12.65 -6.22
N ALA A 38 -7.01 11.68 -5.98
CA ALA A 38 -6.75 10.25 -6.16
C ALA A 38 -8.09 9.53 -6.40
N ASN A 39 -8.05 8.22 -6.68
CA ASN A 39 -9.22 7.40 -6.95
C ASN A 39 -9.56 6.48 -5.76
N ALA A 40 -10.84 6.16 -5.62
CA ALA A 40 -11.33 5.09 -4.76
C ALA A 40 -11.54 3.83 -5.60
N VAL A 41 -10.98 2.72 -5.14
CA VAL A 41 -10.78 1.49 -5.92
C VAL A 41 -11.55 0.35 -5.25
N ASN A 42 -12.46 -0.32 -5.97
CA ASN A 42 -12.85 -1.68 -5.59
C ASN A 42 -11.70 -2.60 -6.04
N VAL A 43 -11.12 -3.37 -5.13
CA VAL A 43 -9.99 -4.28 -5.45
C VAL A 43 -10.41 -5.71 -5.78
N LYS A 44 -11.67 -6.08 -5.54
CA LYS A 44 -12.26 -7.38 -5.93
C LYS A 44 -13.17 -7.21 -7.15
N TYR A 45 -12.64 -6.58 -8.20
CA TYR A 45 -13.38 -6.33 -9.44
C TYR A 45 -13.12 -7.43 -10.47
N ASP A 46 -14.07 -7.66 -11.36
CA ASP A 46 -13.87 -8.41 -12.61
C ASP A 46 -13.47 -7.39 -13.69
N LYS A 47 -12.41 -7.67 -14.48
CA LYS A 47 -11.94 -6.79 -15.58
C LYS A 47 -13.05 -6.37 -16.55
N THR A 48 -14.13 -7.13 -16.66
CA THR A 48 -15.26 -6.86 -17.57
C THR A 48 -16.28 -5.85 -17.06
N ASP A 49 -16.34 -5.58 -15.76
CA ASP A 49 -17.23 -4.58 -15.17
C ASP A 49 -16.47 -3.26 -14.91
N ALA A 50 -17.01 -2.16 -15.45
CA ALA A 50 -16.34 -0.86 -15.49
C ALA A 50 -16.12 -0.22 -14.10
N TYR A 51 -14.99 -0.62 -13.51
CA TYR A 51 -14.24 -0.03 -12.41
C TYR A 51 -14.73 1.34 -11.89
N TYR A 52 -15.10 1.38 -10.60
CA TYR A 52 -15.56 2.53 -9.79
C TYR A 52 -16.71 3.41 -10.33
N GLN A 53 -17.20 3.24 -11.56
CA GLN A 53 -18.13 4.16 -12.23
C GLN A 53 -19.58 3.67 -12.17
N GLY A 54 -20.51 4.63 -12.05
CA GLY A 54 -21.95 4.36 -12.15
C GLY A 54 -22.66 4.09 -10.83
N ASP A 55 -23.88 3.57 -10.94
CA ASP A 55 -24.92 3.50 -9.90
C ASP A 55 -25.34 2.06 -9.54
N GLY A 56 -24.44 1.09 -9.76
CA GLY A 56 -24.59 -0.31 -9.36
C GLY A 56 -24.32 -0.59 -7.87
N THR A 57 -24.31 -1.85 -7.48
CA THR A 57 -23.99 -2.32 -6.11
C THR A 57 -22.50 -2.27 -5.78
N ASP A 58 -21.66 -2.33 -6.81
CA ASP A 58 -20.21 -2.52 -6.68
C ASP A 58 -19.42 -1.21 -6.88
N THR A 59 -20.13 -0.08 -6.71
CA THR A 59 -19.65 1.28 -6.95
C THR A 59 -19.19 1.96 -5.66
N LEU A 60 -18.10 2.71 -5.70
CA LEU A 60 -17.67 3.54 -4.55
C LEU A 60 -18.23 4.96 -4.58
N VAL A 61 -18.99 5.32 -5.62
CA VAL A 61 -19.56 6.65 -5.84
C VAL A 61 -20.39 7.12 -4.64
N GLY A 62 -20.16 8.36 -4.18
CA GLY A 62 -20.89 8.94 -3.06
C GLY A 62 -20.38 8.53 -1.68
N THR A 63 -19.33 7.69 -1.59
CA THR A 63 -18.59 7.41 -0.35
C THR A 63 -17.91 8.67 0.18
N SER A 64 -17.84 8.84 1.51
CA SER A 64 -17.03 9.89 2.14
C SER A 64 -15.60 9.40 2.32
N VAL A 65 -14.61 10.19 1.93
CA VAL A 65 -13.19 9.89 2.16
C VAL A 65 -12.60 10.94 3.10
N SER A 66 -11.79 10.51 4.07
CA SER A 66 -11.37 11.32 5.21
C SER A 66 -9.85 11.34 5.37
N LEU A 67 -9.29 12.53 5.59
CA LEU A 67 -7.90 12.73 6.02
C LEU A 67 -7.85 12.92 7.53
N TYR A 68 -7.04 12.12 8.22
CA TYR A 68 -6.74 12.28 9.64
C TYR A 68 -5.28 12.70 9.78
N ALA A 69 -5.04 13.91 10.27
CA ALA A 69 -3.68 14.46 10.40
C ALA A 69 -2.87 13.70 11.46
N TYR A 70 -1.56 13.60 11.25
CA TYR A 70 -0.62 13.10 12.25
C TYR A 70 -0.32 14.20 13.28
N ASN A 71 -0.29 13.81 14.56
CA ASN A 71 0.11 14.65 15.68
C ASN A 71 1.51 14.22 16.16
N SER A 72 2.53 14.94 15.70
CA SER A 72 3.93 14.71 16.07
C SER A 72 4.23 14.88 17.57
N SER A 73 3.33 15.48 18.35
CA SER A 73 3.50 15.64 19.81
C SER A 73 3.04 14.43 20.60
N THR A 74 2.11 13.64 20.06
CA THR A 74 1.58 12.42 20.70
C THR A 74 2.04 11.13 20.01
N GLY A 75 2.57 11.22 18.79
CA GLY A 75 2.95 10.08 17.97
C GLY A 75 1.76 9.34 17.34
N LYS A 76 0.56 9.95 17.34
CA LYS A 76 -0.70 9.34 16.86
C LYS A 76 -1.39 10.20 15.80
N TYR A 77 -2.26 9.60 15.01
CA TYR A 77 -3.22 10.34 14.19
C TYR A 77 -4.36 10.91 15.06
N PHE A 78 -5.01 11.99 14.61
CA PHE A 78 -6.23 12.48 15.25
C PHE A 78 -7.42 11.53 15.00
N GLU A 79 -8.34 11.42 15.95
CA GLU A 79 -9.60 10.66 15.81
C GLU A 79 -10.67 11.41 15.00
N THR A 80 -10.51 12.73 14.84
CA THR A 80 -11.40 13.58 14.04
C THR A 80 -10.76 13.85 12.68
N ALA A 81 -11.52 13.70 11.59
CA ALA A 81 -11.06 14.04 10.26
C ALA A 81 -10.70 15.53 10.16
N TYR A 82 -9.51 15.82 9.64
CA TYR A 82 -9.03 17.16 9.29
C TYR A 82 -9.78 17.70 8.07
N MET A 83 -9.99 16.85 7.06
CA MET A 83 -10.78 17.14 5.87
C MET A 83 -11.58 15.92 5.43
N THR A 84 -12.70 16.16 4.75
CA THR A 84 -13.49 15.13 4.07
C THR A 84 -13.74 15.51 2.61
N ALA A 85 -13.81 14.50 1.75
CA ALA A 85 -14.14 14.57 0.34
C ALA A 85 -15.21 13.52 0.01
N THR A 86 -15.79 13.57 -1.18
CA THR A 86 -16.76 12.57 -1.66
C THR A 86 -16.29 12.00 -2.98
N VAL A 87 -16.39 10.68 -3.13
CA VAL A 87 -16.10 9.98 -4.39
C VAL A 87 -17.08 10.42 -5.47
N GLY A 88 -16.56 11.00 -6.54
CA GLY A 88 -17.34 11.43 -7.71
C GLY A 88 -17.80 10.24 -8.57
N SER A 89 -18.65 10.48 -9.57
CA SER A 89 -19.14 9.43 -10.48
C SER A 89 -18.07 8.75 -11.34
N ASN A 90 -16.84 9.27 -11.30
CA ASN A 90 -15.65 8.79 -11.97
C ASN A 90 -14.60 8.26 -10.96
N GLY A 91 -15.01 7.77 -9.78
CA GLY A 91 -14.12 7.19 -8.76
C GLY A 91 -13.17 8.16 -8.05
N SER A 92 -12.91 9.32 -8.64
CA SER A 92 -11.98 10.31 -8.09
C SER A 92 -12.56 11.06 -6.89
N PHE A 93 -11.69 11.43 -5.95
CA PHE A 93 -11.96 12.37 -4.87
C PHE A 93 -10.85 13.42 -4.77
N THR A 94 -11.18 14.63 -4.33
CA THR A 94 -10.23 15.74 -4.21
C THR A 94 -10.32 16.42 -2.84
N PHE A 95 -9.18 16.54 -2.16
CA PHE A 95 -8.99 17.45 -1.03
C PHE A 95 -8.37 18.75 -1.56
N TYR A 96 -9.08 19.86 -1.37
CA TYR A 96 -8.65 21.18 -1.85
C TYR A 96 -7.71 21.86 -0.87
N ASN A 97 -6.48 22.13 -1.29
CA ASN A 97 -5.45 22.83 -0.50
C ASN A 97 -5.16 22.23 0.91
N PRO A 98 -4.97 20.90 1.08
CA PRO A 98 -4.53 20.34 2.37
C PRO A 98 -3.18 20.94 2.81
N GLU A 99 -3.03 21.22 4.10
CA GLU A 99 -1.75 21.66 4.65
C GLU A 99 -0.69 20.54 4.57
N PRO A 100 0.61 20.88 4.48
CA PRO A 100 1.67 19.87 4.51
C PRO A 100 1.73 19.14 5.84
N ASN A 101 1.42 17.84 5.84
CA ASN A 101 1.52 16.95 7.00
C ASN A 101 1.52 15.48 6.53
N ARG A 102 1.80 14.58 7.45
CA ARG A 102 1.46 13.16 7.33
C ARG A 102 -0.02 12.96 7.63
N TYR A 103 -0.70 12.12 6.85
CA TYR A 103 -2.10 11.80 7.02
C TYR A 103 -2.36 10.29 6.95
N LYS A 104 -3.33 9.81 7.74
CA LYS A 104 -4.06 8.57 7.48
C LYS A 104 -5.24 8.92 6.58
N LEU A 105 -5.28 8.34 5.39
CA LEU A 105 -6.37 8.41 4.42
C LEU A 105 -7.22 7.14 4.56
N THR A 106 -8.53 7.28 4.71
CA THR A 106 -9.46 6.14 4.76
C THR A 106 -10.88 6.57 4.39
N GLY A 107 -11.72 5.61 4.02
CA GLY A 107 -13.13 5.85 3.72
C GLY A 107 -14.00 5.87 4.98
N THR A 108 -15.20 6.42 4.83
CA THR A 108 -16.31 6.21 5.75
C THR A 108 -17.57 6.07 4.92
N TYR A 109 -18.24 4.94 5.12
CA TYR A 109 -19.35 4.49 4.32
C TYR A 109 -20.57 5.44 4.32
N ASN A 110 -21.29 5.48 3.18
CA ASN A 110 -22.56 6.21 2.99
C ASN A 110 -23.76 5.26 3.12
N SER A 111 -24.48 5.33 4.24
CA SER A 111 -25.43 4.36 4.83
C SER A 111 -26.54 3.70 3.98
N SER A 112 -26.61 3.91 2.66
CA SER A 112 -27.77 3.55 1.82
C SER A 112 -27.56 2.46 0.76
N PHE A 113 -26.33 2.02 0.45
CA PHE A 113 -26.06 1.13 -0.69
C PHE A 113 -25.04 -0.02 -0.47
N ASN A 114 -23.95 0.21 0.29
CA ASN A 114 -22.77 -0.66 0.35
C ASN A 114 -22.29 -0.89 1.81
N SER A 115 -23.17 -1.35 2.72
CA SER A 115 -22.90 -1.25 4.18
C SER A 115 -21.74 -2.03 4.71
N ASP A 116 -21.32 -3.00 3.91
CA ASP A 116 -20.48 -4.09 4.34
C ASP A 116 -19.18 -3.97 3.53
N TRP A 117 -18.56 -2.78 3.51
CA TRP A 117 -17.32 -2.49 2.76
C TRP A 117 -16.20 -2.01 3.70
N THR A 118 -15.03 -2.63 3.56
CA THR A 118 -13.81 -2.24 4.26
C THR A 118 -12.97 -1.31 3.39
N PHE A 119 -12.35 -0.29 3.99
CA PHE A 119 -11.35 0.57 3.35
C PHE A 119 -9.96 0.30 3.92
N VAL A 120 -9.00 -0.02 3.05
CA VAL A 120 -7.59 -0.17 3.43
C VAL A 120 -7.05 1.20 3.86
N PRO A 121 -6.53 1.36 5.08
CA PRO A 121 -5.97 2.63 5.51
C PRO A 121 -4.67 2.94 4.76
N ARG A 122 -4.63 4.04 4.01
CA ARG A 122 -3.44 4.48 3.29
C ARG A 122 -2.72 5.57 4.09
N TYR A 123 -1.40 5.54 4.13
CA TYR A 123 -0.60 6.57 4.80
C TYR A 123 0.11 7.42 3.75
N ILE A 124 -0.12 8.73 3.78
CA ILE A 124 0.36 9.68 2.79
C ILE A 124 1.11 10.84 3.46
N ASP A 125 2.19 11.29 2.84
CA ASP A 125 2.92 12.49 3.25
C ASP A 125 2.65 13.61 2.22
N ILE A 126 1.90 14.63 2.62
CA ILE A 126 1.63 15.82 1.80
C ILE A 126 2.70 16.87 2.12
N THR A 127 3.37 17.38 1.09
CA THR A 127 4.50 18.31 1.23
C THR A 127 4.21 19.68 0.59
N ASN A 128 5.06 20.68 0.86
CA ASN A 128 4.99 21.98 0.17
C ASN A 128 5.32 21.90 -1.34
N SER A 129 5.78 20.74 -1.82
CA SER A 129 6.08 20.44 -3.23
C SER A 129 5.03 19.50 -3.85
N GLY A 130 3.87 19.36 -3.21
CA GLY A 130 2.82 18.42 -3.60
C GLY A 130 2.90 17.08 -2.84
N ALA A 131 2.18 16.09 -3.35
CA ALA A 131 2.16 14.71 -2.86
C ALA A 131 2.11 13.77 -4.07
N SER A 132 2.68 12.56 -3.97
CA SER A 132 2.25 11.48 -4.84
C SER A 132 0.82 11.08 -4.44
N SER A 133 -0.09 11.07 -5.41
CA SER A 133 -1.46 10.64 -5.22
C SER A 133 -1.49 9.13 -5.04
N LYS A 134 -1.81 8.68 -3.83
CA LYS A 134 -2.14 7.28 -3.57
C LYS A 134 -3.64 7.05 -3.64
N ASP A 135 -4.02 6.09 -4.46
CA ASP A 135 -5.38 5.59 -4.51
C ASP A 135 -5.77 4.86 -3.22
N LEU A 136 -7.07 4.84 -2.95
CA LEU A 136 -7.69 4.29 -1.75
C LEU A 136 -8.41 2.99 -2.09
N TYR A 137 -7.85 1.88 -1.62
CA TYR A 137 -8.40 0.54 -1.81
C TYR A 137 -9.56 0.24 -0.86
N ALA A 138 -10.57 -0.45 -1.39
CA ALA A 138 -11.72 -0.94 -0.65
C ALA A 138 -12.26 -2.24 -1.27
N TYR A 139 -12.95 -3.04 -0.47
CA TYR A 139 -13.57 -4.30 -0.90
C TYR A 139 -14.83 -4.61 -0.08
N PRO A 140 -15.78 -5.39 -0.62
CA PRO A 140 -16.86 -5.98 0.16
C PRO A 140 -16.31 -6.90 1.26
N ALA A 141 -16.67 -6.60 2.51
CA ALA A 141 -16.45 -7.39 3.70
C ALA A 141 -17.54 -8.47 3.84
N ASP A 142 -17.75 -9.26 2.77
CA ASP A 142 -18.87 -10.19 2.69
C ASP A 142 -18.74 -11.42 3.60
N GLU A 143 -17.53 -11.73 4.11
CA GLU A 143 -17.33 -12.78 5.12
C GLU A 143 -16.37 -12.36 6.24
N ASP A 144 -16.87 -12.41 7.49
CA ASP A 144 -16.02 -12.57 8.67
C ASP A 144 -15.13 -13.82 8.46
N CYS A 145 -13.82 -13.73 8.73
CA CYS A 145 -12.79 -14.78 8.52
C CYS A 145 -12.12 -14.86 7.12
N GLN A 146 -12.21 -13.82 6.29
CA GLN A 146 -11.39 -13.71 5.07
C GLN A 146 -10.14 -12.83 5.29
N TYR A 147 -8.95 -13.35 5.01
CA TYR A 147 -7.77 -12.52 4.77
C TYR A 147 -7.80 -11.98 3.35
N THR A 148 -7.44 -10.71 3.16
CA THR A 148 -7.34 -10.07 1.85
C THR A 148 -5.96 -9.43 1.73
N ILE A 149 -5.20 -9.85 0.72
CA ILE A 149 -3.86 -9.39 0.39
C ILE A 149 -3.97 -8.53 -0.85
N ILE A 150 -3.44 -7.32 -0.82
CA ILE A 150 -3.59 -6.34 -1.90
C ILE A 150 -2.20 -5.88 -2.30
N ALA A 151 -1.74 -6.31 -3.48
CA ALA A 151 -0.51 -5.83 -4.09
C ALA A 151 -0.83 -4.66 -5.03
N SER A 152 -0.03 -3.61 -5.03
CA SER A 152 -0.22 -2.45 -5.91
C SER A 152 1.10 -1.83 -6.32
N TRP A 153 1.19 -1.29 -7.53
CA TRP A 153 2.42 -0.67 -8.06
C TRP A 153 2.11 0.58 -8.89
N GLU A 154 3.12 1.43 -9.13
CA GLU A 154 2.93 2.72 -9.81
C GLU A 154 3.28 2.68 -11.31
N ASN A 155 4.09 1.71 -11.76
CA ASN A 155 4.55 1.64 -13.15
C ASN A 155 3.64 0.76 -14.03
N VAL A 156 2.89 1.38 -14.95
CA VAL A 156 2.00 0.68 -15.88
C VAL A 156 2.72 -0.15 -16.95
N ASP A 157 4.00 0.12 -17.21
CA ASP A 157 4.88 -0.64 -18.11
C ASP A 157 5.48 -1.89 -17.43
N ARG A 158 4.95 -2.27 -16.26
CA ARG A 158 5.36 -3.44 -15.47
C ARG A 158 4.17 -4.31 -15.15
N ASP A 159 4.41 -5.60 -15.30
CA ASP A 159 3.51 -6.71 -15.01
C ASP A 159 4.02 -7.35 -13.72
N VAL A 160 3.33 -7.16 -12.59
CA VAL A 160 3.82 -7.50 -11.24
C VAL A 160 2.87 -8.48 -10.59
N ASP A 161 3.16 -9.77 -10.76
CA ASP A 161 2.34 -10.87 -10.22
C ASP A 161 2.36 -10.89 -8.68
N LEU A 162 1.19 -10.89 -8.05
CA LEU A 162 0.98 -11.37 -6.69
C LEU A 162 0.80 -12.89 -6.72
N ASN A 163 1.76 -13.62 -6.17
CA ASN A 163 1.69 -15.07 -6.07
C ASN A 163 1.98 -15.58 -4.65
N CYS A 164 1.55 -16.81 -4.36
CA CYS A 164 1.86 -17.45 -3.07
C CYS A 164 2.09 -18.95 -3.19
N THR A 165 2.85 -19.50 -2.25
CA THR A 165 2.91 -20.96 -2.02
C THR A 165 2.34 -21.31 -0.65
N TYR A 166 1.65 -22.45 -0.50
CA TYR A 166 1.10 -22.87 0.79
C TYR A 166 1.29 -24.37 1.11
N GLY A 167 1.75 -24.65 2.33
CA GLY A 167 2.06 -26.00 2.84
C GLY A 167 3.01 -25.98 4.04
N PRO A 168 3.39 -27.15 4.61
CA PRO A 168 4.15 -27.24 5.86
C PRO A 168 5.58 -26.67 5.77
N GLU A 169 6.16 -26.21 6.89
CA GLU A 169 7.53 -25.66 6.91
C GLU A 169 8.56 -26.68 6.39
N THR A 170 8.43 -27.92 6.87
CA THR A 170 9.34 -29.01 6.58
C THR A 170 8.77 -29.87 5.45
N ALA A 171 8.71 -29.26 4.27
CA ALA A 171 8.90 -30.01 3.02
C ALA A 171 10.32 -30.62 3.01
N ASP A 172 10.49 -31.71 3.77
CA ASP A 172 11.38 -32.78 3.33
C ASP A 172 10.93 -33.11 1.90
N GLU A 173 11.80 -32.85 0.90
CA GLU A 173 11.50 -33.00 -0.54
C GLU A 173 11.02 -34.43 -0.92
N THR A 174 11.01 -35.36 0.05
CA THR A 174 10.54 -36.74 -0.07
C THR A 174 9.10 -37.00 0.41
N VAL A 175 8.41 -36.02 1.01
CA VAL A 175 7.01 -36.18 1.50
C VAL A 175 6.05 -35.30 0.69
N PRO A 176 5.18 -35.90 -0.15
CA PRO A 176 4.20 -35.13 -0.92
C PRO A 176 3.18 -34.40 -0.05
N TRP A 177 2.85 -33.18 -0.47
CA TRP A 177 1.84 -32.35 0.17
C TRP A 177 0.47 -32.94 -0.17
N ALA A 178 -0.27 -33.44 0.83
CA ALA A 178 -1.52 -34.14 0.59
C ALA A 178 -2.46 -34.10 1.81
N THR A 179 -3.52 -33.29 1.74
CA THR A 179 -4.69 -33.37 2.62
C THR A 179 -5.72 -34.42 2.17
N ASP A 180 -5.50 -35.11 1.03
CA ASP A 180 -6.26 -36.32 0.66
C ASP A 180 -5.35 -37.57 0.66
N TYR A 181 -5.57 -38.43 1.66
CA TYR A 181 -4.73 -39.56 2.05
C TYR A 181 -4.81 -40.78 1.10
N THR A 182 -5.24 -40.60 -0.15
CA THR A 182 -5.53 -41.69 -1.09
C THR A 182 -4.91 -41.59 -2.48
N ASP A 183 -4.41 -40.42 -2.90
CA ASP A 183 -3.64 -40.31 -4.15
C ASP A 183 -2.15 -40.56 -3.89
N THR A 184 -1.54 -41.38 -4.75
CA THR A 184 -0.12 -41.80 -4.64
C THR A 184 0.69 -41.38 -5.88
N THR A 185 0.18 -40.43 -6.66
CA THR A 185 0.78 -39.99 -7.94
C THR A 185 1.48 -38.64 -7.90
N TYR A 186 1.52 -37.97 -6.74
CA TYR A 186 2.17 -36.67 -6.53
C TYR A 186 3.65 -36.62 -6.94
N THR A 187 4.05 -35.47 -7.48
CA THR A 187 5.43 -35.04 -7.74
C THR A 187 5.71 -33.71 -7.03
N PRO A 188 6.96 -33.35 -6.70
CA PRO A 188 7.30 -32.07 -6.07
C PRO A 188 6.96 -30.80 -6.89
N GLU A 189 6.58 -30.96 -8.16
CA GLU A 189 6.17 -29.92 -9.10
C GLU A 189 4.62 -29.83 -9.19
N ASP A 190 3.92 -29.98 -8.06
CA ASP A 190 2.45 -29.94 -8.04
C ASP A 190 1.95 -28.50 -7.94
N ASP A 191 1.75 -27.87 -9.10
CA ASP A 191 1.30 -26.48 -9.26
C ASP A 191 0.07 -26.11 -8.41
N ARG A 192 -0.74 -27.08 -7.96
CA ARG A 192 -1.91 -26.86 -7.09
C ARG A 192 -1.61 -26.04 -5.83
N TYR A 193 -0.38 -26.10 -5.33
CA TYR A 193 0.05 -25.39 -4.11
C TYR A 193 0.73 -24.04 -4.39
N HIS A 194 0.82 -23.64 -5.65
CA HIS A 194 1.33 -22.36 -6.12
C HIS A 194 0.19 -21.58 -6.79
N ILE A 195 -0.21 -20.46 -6.17
CA ILE A 195 -1.30 -19.62 -6.67
C ILE A 195 -0.70 -18.42 -7.39
N TYR A 196 -1.04 -18.24 -8.66
CA TYR A 196 -0.51 -17.23 -9.58
C TYR A 196 -1.46 -17.07 -10.80
N PHE A 197 -1.19 -16.14 -11.72
CA PHE A 197 -2.11 -15.80 -12.84
C PHE A 197 -2.69 -17.02 -13.60
N ALA A 198 -1.88 -18.06 -13.90
CA ALA A 198 -2.35 -19.24 -14.63
C ALA A 198 -2.93 -20.36 -13.75
N ASN A 199 -2.77 -20.27 -12.42
CA ASN A 199 -3.42 -21.14 -11.45
C ASN A 199 -3.99 -20.30 -10.30
N GLN A 200 -5.17 -19.72 -10.53
CA GLN A 200 -5.83 -18.80 -9.60
C GLN A 200 -6.25 -19.46 -8.26
N GLY A 201 -6.15 -20.78 -8.12
CA GLY A 201 -6.49 -21.50 -6.88
C GLY A 201 -7.96 -21.88 -6.76
N ASP A 202 -8.44 -21.98 -5.51
CA ASP A 202 -9.82 -22.37 -5.20
C ASP A 202 -10.55 -21.22 -4.48
N PRO A 203 -11.65 -20.68 -5.04
CA PRO A 203 -12.45 -19.60 -4.44
C PRO A 203 -12.99 -19.87 -3.03
N SER A 204 -12.87 -21.07 -2.50
CA SER A 204 -13.25 -21.43 -1.14
C SER A 204 -12.09 -21.56 -0.14
N GLY A 205 -10.86 -21.25 -0.57
CA GLY A 205 -9.66 -21.18 0.27
C GLY A 205 -8.68 -20.11 -0.19
N VAL A 206 -7.57 -20.47 -0.83
CA VAL A 206 -6.63 -19.49 -1.41
C VAL A 206 -6.99 -19.23 -2.87
N TYR A 207 -7.28 -17.97 -3.21
CA TYR A 207 -7.72 -17.56 -4.53
C TYR A 207 -7.10 -16.22 -4.95
N LEU A 208 -6.56 -16.13 -6.17
CA LEU A 208 -6.19 -14.86 -6.81
C LEU A 208 -7.46 -14.24 -7.40
N ASP A 209 -7.99 -13.21 -6.73
CA ASP A 209 -9.25 -12.55 -7.11
C ASP A 209 -9.11 -11.74 -8.39
N ASN A 210 -7.98 -11.04 -8.53
CA ASN A 210 -7.69 -10.17 -9.66
C ASN A 210 -6.19 -10.17 -10.00
N ASP A 211 -5.92 -10.13 -11.29
CA ASP A 211 -4.66 -10.30 -12.03
C ASP A 211 -4.57 -9.09 -12.97
N VAL A 212 -3.45 -8.35 -13.07
CA VAL A 212 -3.37 -7.10 -13.89
C VAL A 212 -2.07 -7.03 -14.67
N ASP A 213 -2.21 -7.05 -15.98
CA ASP A 213 -1.09 -7.21 -16.91
C ASP A 213 -0.71 -5.88 -17.62
N THR A 214 0.20 -5.99 -18.59
CA THR A 214 0.66 -4.86 -19.42
C THR A 214 -0.19 -4.56 -20.64
N ASP A 215 -1.11 -5.45 -21.03
CA ASP A 215 -2.11 -5.22 -22.08
C ASP A 215 -3.36 -4.49 -21.54
N ASP A 216 -3.61 -4.52 -20.23
CA ASP A 216 -4.69 -3.79 -19.55
C ASP A 216 -4.57 -2.25 -19.71
N ASP A 217 -5.68 -1.61 -20.05
CA ASP A 217 -5.80 -0.17 -20.32
C ASP A 217 -5.17 0.71 -19.20
N SER A 218 -4.58 1.84 -19.60
CA SER A 218 -3.78 2.70 -18.70
C SER A 218 -4.55 3.39 -17.56
N ASP A 219 -5.89 3.32 -17.55
CA ASP A 219 -6.76 3.77 -16.46
C ASP A 219 -7.29 2.63 -15.57
N VAL A 220 -6.93 1.38 -15.86
CA VAL A 220 -7.00 0.24 -14.92
C VAL A 220 -5.88 0.41 -13.89
N PRO A 221 -6.16 0.34 -12.57
CA PRO A 221 -5.12 0.42 -11.58
C PRO A 221 -4.30 -0.86 -11.59
N ARG A 222 -3.00 -0.67 -11.44
CA ARG A 222 -2.02 -1.71 -11.20
C ARG A 222 -2.15 -2.22 -9.76
N VAL A 223 -3.17 -3.06 -9.55
CA VAL A 223 -3.55 -3.66 -8.27
C VAL A 223 -4.03 -5.10 -8.46
N GLU A 224 -3.37 -6.03 -7.76
CA GLU A 224 -3.79 -7.42 -7.65
C GLU A 224 -4.28 -7.72 -6.25
N THR A 225 -5.17 -8.70 -6.14
CA THR A 225 -5.77 -9.07 -4.86
C THR A 225 -5.89 -10.57 -4.75
N MET A 226 -5.49 -11.08 -3.59
CA MET A 226 -5.59 -12.49 -3.24
C MET A 226 -6.36 -12.63 -1.93
N SER A 227 -7.22 -13.63 -1.90
CA SER A 227 -8.09 -13.97 -0.78
C SER A 227 -7.69 -15.27 -0.13
N ILE A 228 -7.79 -15.32 1.20
CA ILE A 228 -7.77 -16.56 1.97
C ILE A 228 -9.07 -16.69 2.76
N TYR A 229 -9.92 -17.63 2.36
CA TYR A 229 -11.13 -18.02 3.07
C TYR A 229 -10.80 -19.10 4.11
N SER A 230 -10.77 -18.78 5.40
CA SER A 230 -10.32 -19.74 6.43
C SER A 230 -11.43 -20.71 6.88
N ASN A 231 -11.78 -21.70 6.05
CA ASN A 231 -12.77 -22.73 6.38
C ASN A 231 -12.18 -24.14 6.58
N ASN A 232 -11.13 -24.23 7.43
CA ASN A 232 -10.49 -25.45 7.95
C ASN A 232 -9.56 -26.22 6.97
N TRP A 233 -8.80 -25.51 6.13
CA TRP A 233 -7.92 -26.14 5.13
C TRP A 233 -6.45 -26.26 5.54
N PHE A 234 -5.98 -25.31 6.35
CA PHE A 234 -4.62 -25.32 6.88
C PHE A 234 -4.57 -26.24 8.10
N ASN A 235 -3.54 -27.08 8.11
CA ASN A 235 -3.16 -27.92 9.22
C ASN A 235 -2.32 -27.10 10.22
N ASP A 236 -2.12 -27.67 11.40
CA ASP A 236 -1.10 -27.21 12.34
C ASP A 236 0.29 -27.23 11.68
N GLU A 237 1.07 -26.15 11.84
CA GLU A 237 2.37 -25.89 11.20
C GLU A 237 2.33 -25.70 9.66
N ASP A 238 1.19 -25.36 9.05
CA ASP A 238 1.13 -24.92 7.63
C ASP A 238 1.54 -23.44 7.47
N TYR A 239 2.26 -23.17 6.38
CA TYR A 239 2.81 -21.85 6.02
C TYR A 239 2.18 -21.38 4.71
N ILE A 240 1.87 -20.09 4.60
CA ILE A 240 1.57 -19.43 3.32
C ILE A 240 2.63 -18.35 3.11
N ARG A 241 3.37 -18.40 2.01
CA ARG A 241 4.43 -17.43 1.67
C ARG A 241 3.99 -16.61 0.49
N PHE A 242 4.03 -15.28 0.62
CA PHE A 242 3.59 -14.34 -0.40
C PHE A 242 4.78 -13.70 -1.09
N TYR A 243 4.73 -13.66 -2.42
CA TYR A 243 5.76 -13.09 -3.26
C TYR A 243 5.15 -12.05 -4.19
N LEU A 244 5.98 -11.10 -4.60
CA LEU A 244 5.80 -10.41 -5.86
C LEU A 244 6.81 -10.97 -6.85
N ASP A 245 6.39 -11.27 -8.08
CA ASP A 245 7.29 -11.52 -9.20
C ASP A 245 7.17 -10.39 -10.24
N LEU A 246 8.05 -10.41 -11.24
CA LEU A 246 7.91 -9.59 -12.44
C LEU A 246 7.71 -10.51 -13.63
N TYR A 247 6.48 -10.54 -14.18
CA TYR A 247 6.20 -11.29 -15.39
C TYR A 247 7.06 -10.76 -16.53
N ASN A 248 7.53 -11.68 -17.37
CA ASN A 248 8.41 -11.34 -18.47
C ASN A 248 7.67 -11.54 -19.78
N ASP A 249 7.17 -10.43 -20.35
CA ASP A 249 6.56 -10.40 -21.68
C ASP A 249 7.43 -11.19 -22.68
N PRO A 250 6.92 -12.31 -23.24
CA PRO A 250 7.69 -13.15 -24.15
C PRO A 250 8.14 -12.44 -25.44
N ASP A 251 7.54 -11.31 -25.83
CA ASP A 251 8.00 -10.51 -26.97
C ASP A 251 9.24 -9.63 -26.64
N THR A 252 9.61 -9.49 -25.36
CA THR A 252 10.82 -8.76 -24.89
C THR A 252 11.98 -9.67 -24.46
N ALA A 253 11.95 -10.96 -24.81
CA ALA A 253 12.86 -12.04 -24.39
C ALA A 253 14.37 -11.93 -24.78
N ALA A 254 14.94 -10.72 -24.77
CA ALA A 254 16.34 -10.41 -25.03
C ALA A 254 16.98 -9.46 -23.99
N ASP A 255 16.23 -8.90 -23.03
CA ASP A 255 16.76 -8.07 -21.94
C ASP A 255 16.61 -8.77 -20.57
N ASP A 256 17.65 -9.51 -20.16
CA ASP A 256 17.75 -10.15 -18.84
C ASP A 256 17.86 -9.15 -17.66
N ASN A 257 17.67 -7.85 -17.93
CA ASN A 257 17.87 -6.73 -17.00
C ASN A 257 16.57 -6.27 -16.31
N TYR A 258 15.43 -6.90 -16.60
CA TYR A 258 14.17 -6.59 -15.93
C TYR A 258 14.12 -7.19 -14.52
N THR A 259 14.19 -6.31 -13.53
CA THR A 259 14.17 -6.63 -12.10
C THR A 259 13.02 -5.87 -11.44
N LEU A 260 12.29 -6.52 -10.54
CA LEU A 260 11.16 -5.92 -9.80
C LEU A 260 11.65 -4.75 -8.95
N THR A 261 12.84 -4.90 -8.39
CA THR A 261 13.47 -3.94 -7.49
C THR A 261 14.34 -2.91 -8.23
N GLY A 262 14.75 -3.16 -9.47
CA GLY A 262 15.65 -2.27 -10.21
C GLY A 262 17.14 -2.50 -9.86
N GLU A 263 18.01 -1.98 -10.72
CA GLU A 263 19.47 -2.18 -10.63
C GLU A 263 20.17 -1.18 -9.69
N ASP A 264 21.36 -1.53 -9.18
CA ASP A 264 22.14 -0.68 -8.29
C ASP A 264 22.51 0.67 -8.93
N GLY A 265 21.90 1.75 -8.42
CA GLY A 265 22.08 3.11 -8.93
C GLY A 265 21.01 3.63 -9.88
N GLU A 266 19.99 2.83 -10.21
CA GLU A 266 18.79 3.28 -10.94
C GLU A 266 17.63 3.62 -9.96
N ASP A 267 16.46 4.04 -10.47
CA ASP A 267 15.25 4.14 -9.64
C ASP A 267 14.50 2.78 -9.65
N PRO A 268 13.88 2.35 -8.54
CA PRO A 268 13.08 1.13 -8.48
C PRO A 268 12.05 1.01 -9.61
N SER A 269 11.93 -0.18 -10.21
CA SER A 269 11.23 -0.31 -11.49
C SER A 269 9.70 -0.27 -11.40
N SER A 270 9.11 -0.59 -10.25
CA SER A 270 7.65 -0.66 -10.04
C SER A 270 7.10 0.11 -8.83
N TYR A 271 7.92 0.36 -7.79
CA TYR A 271 7.51 0.93 -6.49
C TYR A 271 6.28 0.22 -5.87
N ALA A 272 6.33 -1.11 -5.75
CA ALA A 272 5.22 -1.89 -5.24
C ALA A 272 4.95 -1.67 -3.72
N GLN A 273 3.69 -1.87 -3.32
CA GLN A 273 3.21 -1.91 -1.94
C GLN A 273 2.23 -3.06 -1.79
N VAL A 274 2.41 -3.86 -0.74
CA VAL A 274 1.49 -4.93 -0.33
C VAL A 274 0.84 -4.59 1.00
N ASP A 275 -0.48 -4.65 1.08
CA ASP A 275 -1.27 -4.48 2.31
C ASP A 275 -1.96 -5.82 2.68
N LEU A 276 -1.96 -6.20 3.97
CA LEU A 276 -2.68 -7.35 4.51
C LEU A 276 -3.82 -6.91 5.42
N MET A 277 -5.02 -7.37 5.10
CA MET A 277 -6.25 -7.15 5.86
C MET A 277 -6.89 -8.46 6.30
N HIS A 278 -7.68 -8.42 7.37
CA HIS A 278 -8.63 -9.48 7.72
C HIS A 278 -9.88 -8.84 8.34
N GLY A 279 -11.04 -9.07 7.71
CA GLY A 279 -12.26 -8.31 7.99
C GLY A 279 -12.07 -6.81 7.74
N ASP A 280 -12.23 -6.00 8.79
CA ASP A 280 -11.97 -4.54 8.80
C ASP A 280 -10.56 -4.17 9.30
N THR A 281 -9.80 -5.15 9.79
CA THR A 281 -8.56 -4.94 10.53
C THR A 281 -7.35 -5.01 9.59
N HIS A 282 -6.52 -3.96 9.63
CA HIS A 282 -5.28 -3.86 8.86
C HIS A 282 -4.10 -4.41 9.69
N TYR A 283 -3.46 -5.47 9.19
CA TYR A 283 -2.39 -6.17 9.90
C TYR A 283 -0.99 -5.66 9.53
N GLY A 284 -0.78 -5.20 8.30
CA GLY A 284 0.51 -4.68 7.88
C GLY A 284 0.54 -4.15 6.45
N THR A 285 1.43 -3.18 6.25
CA THR A 285 1.86 -2.68 4.94
C THR A 285 3.34 -2.99 4.76
N TRP A 286 3.70 -3.54 3.61
CA TRP A 286 5.08 -3.68 3.15
C TRP A 286 5.27 -2.86 1.88
N TYR A 287 6.27 -1.99 1.89
CA TYR A 287 6.70 -1.25 0.70
C TYR A 287 7.86 -2.01 0.07
N VAL A 288 7.98 -2.03 -1.26
CA VAL A 288 9.10 -2.64 -2.00
C VAL A 288 9.89 -1.56 -2.77
N PRO A 289 10.76 -0.77 -2.10
CA PRO A 289 11.50 0.34 -2.70
C PRO A 289 13.02 0.10 -2.81
N TRP A 290 13.50 -1.15 -2.77
CA TRP A 290 14.94 -1.44 -2.85
C TRP A 290 15.38 -1.64 -4.29
N ASN A 291 16.68 -1.50 -4.55
CA ASN A 291 17.36 -1.93 -5.76
C ASN A 291 18.17 -3.21 -5.46
N THR A 292 17.48 -4.35 -5.27
CA THR A 292 18.16 -5.63 -5.02
C THR A 292 18.50 -6.40 -6.30
N ALA A 293 18.07 -5.91 -7.47
CA ALA A 293 18.12 -6.63 -8.75
C ALA A 293 17.44 -8.02 -8.71
N GLU A 294 16.44 -8.18 -7.84
CA GLU A 294 15.64 -9.41 -7.74
C GLU A 294 14.45 -9.32 -8.70
N ARG A 295 14.05 -10.46 -9.26
CA ARG A 295 12.78 -10.59 -10.02
C ARG A 295 11.63 -10.97 -9.10
N THR A 296 11.84 -12.04 -8.34
CA THR A 296 10.87 -12.55 -7.37
C THR A 296 11.30 -12.17 -5.96
N LEU A 297 10.38 -11.67 -5.14
CA LEU A 297 10.67 -11.21 -3.78
C LEU A 297 9.61 -11.73 -2.79
N GLU A 298 10.03 -12.52 -1.80
CA GLU A 298 9.17 -12.85 -0.67
C GLU A 298 8.92 -11.59 0.18
N ILE A 299 7.66 -11.29 0.47
CA ILE A 299 7.25 -10.08 1.17
C ILE A 299 6.95 -10.39 2.64
N PHE A 300 6.09 -11.38 2.85
CA PHE A 300 5.71 -11.87 4.18
C PHE A 300 5.24 -13.32 4.09
N TYR A 301 5.17 -13.99 5.23
CA TYR A 301 4.55 -15.29 5.36
C TYR A 301 3.63 -15.37 6.57
N MET A 302 2.61 -16.23 6.46
CA MET A 302 1.65 -16.57 7.49
C MET A 302 1.94 -17.99 7.98
N VAL A 303 1.81 -18.23 9.28
CA VAL A 303 1.93 -19.56 9.89
C VAL A 303 0.65 -19.85 10.67
N PHE A 304 0.05 -21.01 10.42
CA PHE A 304 -1.11 -21.53 11.13
C PHE A 304 -0.60 -22.47 12.22
N ASP A 305 -0.91 -22.18 13.48
CA ASP A 305 -0.47 -22.98 14.62
C ASP A 305 -1.60 -23.10 15.65
N GLU A 306 -2.06 -24.33 15.89
CA GLU A 306 -3.13 -24.66 16.83
C GLU A 306 -2.65 -24.70 18.31
N THR A 307 -1.34 -24.64 18.53
CA THR A 307 -0.68 -24.99 19.81
C THR A 307 0.02 -23.82 20.51
N LEU A 308 0.44 -22.78 19.77
CA LEU A 308 1.37 -21.74 20.23
C LEU A 308 0.84 -20.86 21.38
N TYR A 309 -0.48 -20.81 21.63
CA TYR A 309 -1.03 -20.01 22.75
C TYR A 309 -2.25 -20.65 23.46
N ASN A 310 -1.99 -21.34 24.57
CA ASN A 310 -3.00 -21.86 25.51
C ASN A 310 -4.07 -22.84 24.93
N GLY A 311 -3.91 -23.31 23.69
CA GLY A 311 -4.87 -24.19 23.02
C GLY A 311 -6.01 -23.46 22.29
N ASP A 312 -5.90 -22.14 22.14
CA ASP A 312 -6.66 -21.36 21.17
C ASP A 312 -5.72 -21.11 19.98
N GLY A 313 -5.94 -21.80 18.85
CA GLY A 313 -5.10 -21.70 17.66
C GLY A 313 -5.09 -20.29 17.05
N GLY A 314 -4.03 -19.97 16.30
CA GLY A 314 -3.84 -18.64 15.75
C GLY A 314 -3.05 -18.60 14.44
N VAL A 315 -3.13 -17.45 13.78
CA VAL A 315 -2.36 -17.13 12.57
C VAL A 315 -1.30 -16.09 12.90
N TYR A 316 -0.05 -16.43 12.63
CA TYR A 316 1.11 -15.58 12.90
C TYR A 316 1.66 -15.02 11.60
N ILE A 317 1.88 -13.70 11.53
CA ILE A 317 2.36 -13.01 10.34
C ILE A 317 3.79 -12.53 10.57
N TYR A 318 4.68 -12.88 9.64
CA TYR A 318 6.10 -12.58 9.69
C TYR A 318 6.52 -11.85 8.41
N SER A 319 7.25 -10.74 8.55
CA SER A 319 7.87 -10.08 7.40
C SER A 319 9.07 -10.90 6.91
N ALA A 320 9.19 -11.12 5.61
CA ALA A 320 10.37 -11.73 5.03
C ALA A 320 11.57 -10.76 5.16
N GLY A 321 12.79 -11.30 5.23
CA GLY A 321 13.99 -10.55 5.67
C GLY A 321 14.43 -9.38 4.78
N TYR A 322 13.83 -9.24 3.60
CA TYR A 322 14.06 -8.14 2.66
C TYR A 322 13.03 -7.01 2.82
N ALA A 323 11.87 -7.30 3.40
CA ALA A 323 10.81 -6.32 3.56
C ALA A 323 11.09 -5.40 4.75
N ASP A 324 11.27 -4.09 4.50
CA ASP A 324 11.43 -3.08 5.56
C ASP A 324 10.08 -2.89 6.27
N SER A 325 9.82 -3.75 7.26
CA SER A 325 8.75 -3.57 8.20
C SER A 325 8.92 -2.21 8.85
N ILE A 326 8.00 -1.26 8.61
CA ILE A 326 7.92 -0.07 9.45
C ILE A 326 7.59 -0.56 10.86
N LYS A 327 8.64 -0.65 11.69
CA LYS A 327 8.60 -1.24 13.02
C LYS A 327 7.41 -0.69 13.80
N SER A 328 6.50 -1.60 14.13
CA SER A 328 5.33 -1.34 14.98
C SER A 328 4.54 -0.09 14.57
N ILE A 329 3.61 -0.26 13.62
CA ILE A 329 2.25 0.15 13.97
C ILE A 329 1.86 -0.75 15.14
N THR A 330 1.82 -0.17 16.34
CA THR A 330 1.19 -0.84 17.48
C THR A 330 -0.26 -1.10 17.09
N LEU A 331 -0.68 -2.38 17.08
CA LEU A 331 -2.10 -2.73 17.04
C LEU A 331 -2.80 -1.93 18.15
N GLU A 332 -3.78 -1.09 17.80
CA GLU A 332 -4.59 -0.35 18.78
C GLU A 332 -5.71 -1.23 19.36
#